data_AF-M5TB19-F1
#
_entry.id   AF-M5TB19-F1
#
_cell.length_a   1.000
_cell.length_b   1.000
_cell.length_c   1.000
_cell.angle_alpha   90.00
_cell.angle_beta   90.00
_cell.angle_gamma   90.00
#
_symmetry.space_group_name_H-M   'P 1'
#
loop_
_entity.id
_entity.type
_entity.pdbx_description
1 polymer ?
#
loop_
_entity_poly.entity_id
_entity_poly.type
_entity_poly.pdbx_seq_one_letter_code
_entity_poly.pdbx_strand_id
1 'polypeptide(L)'
;MRLNQTNMDALADIALTYFRTFLFCSSESDIDPDFACKQMESFPEYVATLSDVERVTLSAASQRALDFALRPPDEYGYTPAALLSDEERHFLDELASGELYKQWMA
;
A
#
# COMPACT_ATOMS: atom_id res chain seq x y z
N MET A 1 15.03 7.38 21.09
CA MET A 1 14.75 7.57 19.65
C MET A 1 13.70 6.60 19.08
N ARG A 2 12.95 5.81 19.88
CA ARG A 2 11.92 4.86 19.38
C ARG A 2 10.54 5.48 19.10
N LEU A 3 10.22 6.63 19.68
CA LEU A 3 8.90 7.26 19.53
C LEU A 3 8.65 7.76 18.10
N ASN A 4 9.67 8.25 17.40
CA ASN A 4 9.52 8.78 16.04
C ASN A 4 9.32 7.67 14.99
N GLN A 5 9.94 6.51 15.17
CA GLN A 5 9.82 5.39 14.23
C GLN A 5 8.40 4.82 14.24
N THR A 6 7.84 4.60 15.44
CA THR A 6 6.49 4.03 15.62
C THR A 6 5.40 4.94 15.02
N ASN A 7 5.59 6.27 15.09
CA ASN A 7 4.67 7.23 14.47
C ASN A 7 4.74 7.19 12.94
N MET A 8 5.93 7.00 12.37
CA MET A 8 6.12 6.94 10.92
C MET A 8 5.63 5.62 10.33
N ASP A 9 5.80 4.51 11.05
CA ASP A 9 5.19 3.22 10.70
C ASP A 9 3.66 3.33 10.61
N ALA A 10 3.04 3.94 11.62
CA ALA A 10 1.59 4.15 11.63
C ALA A 10 1.12 5.07 10.47
N LEU A 11 1.87 6.14 10.17
CA LEU A 11 1.55 7.00 9.03
C LEU A 11 1.67 6.26 7.69
N ALA A 12 2.69 5.42 7.53
CA ALA A 12 2.87 4.61 6.33
C ALA A 12 1.75 3.56 6.18
N ASP A 13 1.33 2.91 7.28
CA ASP A 13 0.21 1.98 7.27
C ASP A 13 -1.11 2.67 6.89
N ILE A 14 -1.34 3.89 7.42
CA ILE A 14 -2.51 4.72 7.06
C ILE A 14 -2.46 5.07 5.56
N ALA A 15 -1.34 5.62 5.10
CA ALA A 15 -1.18 6.04 3.70
C ALA A 15 -1.40 4.86 2.75
N LEU A 16 -0.78 3.71 3.03
CA LEU A 16 -0.96 2.49 2.25
C LEU A 16 -2.43 2.04 2.22
N THR A 17 -3.15 2.11 3.35
CA THR A 17 -4.57 1.78 3.41
C THR A 17 -5.39 2.64 2.46
N TYR A 18 -5.13 3.96 2.43
CA TYR A 18 -5.82 4.86 1.51
C TYR A 18 -5.47 4.57 0.05
N PHE A 19 -4.18 4.37 -0.29
CA PHE A 19 -3.79 4.05 -1.66
C PHE A 19 -4.46 2.79 -2.16
N ARG A 20 -4.45 1.73 -1.36
CA ARG A 20 -5.14 0.48 -1.71
C ARG A 20 -6.64 0.69 -1.92
N THR A 21 -7.27 1.51 -1.08
CA THR A 21 -8.70 1.84 -1.23
C THR A 21 -8.96 2.57 -2.54
N PHE A 22 -8.15 3.56 -2.91
CA PHE A 22 -8.33 4.28 -4.18
C PHE A 22 -8.04 3.41 -5.42
N LEU A 23 -7.06 2.52 -5.33
CA LEU A 23 -6.59 1.71 -6.45
C LEU A 23 -7.43 0.46 -6.70
N PHE A 24 -7.96 -0.17 -5.65
CA PHE A 24 -8.50 -1.53 -5.73
C PHE A 24 -9.91 -1.69 -5.14
N CYS A 25 -10.52 -0.63 -4.61
CA CYS A 25 -11.91 -0.74 -4.13
C CYS A 25 -12.85 -1.02 -5.31
N SER A 26 -13.57 -2.14 -5.23
CA SER A 26 -14.25 -2.77 -6.36
C SER A 26 -15.75 -2.43 -6.46
N SER A 27 -16.27 -1.56 -5.60
CA SER A 27 -17.63 -1.03 -5.69
C SER A 27 -17.60 0.30 -6.45
N GLU A 28 -18.15 0.29 -7.68
CA GLU A 28 -18.32 1.50 -8.52
C GLU A 28 -19.15 2.62 -7.86
N SER A 29 -19.68 2.41 -6.65
CA SER A 29 -20.54 3.35 -5.92
C SER A 29 -19.85 4.24 -4.89
N ASP A 30 -18.61 3.94 -4.49
CA ASP A 30 -18.06 4.53 -3.25
C ASP A 30 -17.08 5.68 -3.49
N ILE A 31 -16.47 5.74 -4.68
CA ILE A 31 -15.52 6.78 -5.07
C ILE A 31 -15.83 7.22 -6.50
N ASP A 32 -15.92 8.54 -6.72
CA ASP A 32 -16.03 9.11 -8.05
C ASP A 32 -14.83 8.66 -8.93
N PRO A 33 -15.06 8.02 -10.09
CA PRO A 33 -13.98 7.45 -10.89
C PRO A 33 -12.96 8.49 -11.38
N ASP A 34 -13.42 9.69 -11.75
CA ASP A 34 -12.53 10.76 -12.21
C ASP A 34 -11.65 11.27 -11.06
N PHE A 35 -12.20 11.32 -9.85
CA PHE A 35 -11.43 11.61 -8.64
C PHE A 35 -10.40 10.51 -8.36
N ALA A 36 -10.79 9.23 -8.40
CA ALA A 36 -9.88 8.11 -8.19
C ALA A 36 -8.71 8.15 -9.18
N CYS A 37 -8.99 8.30 -10.48
CA CYS A 37 -7.98 8.42 -11.53
C CYS A 37 -6.99 9.56 -11.26
N LYS A 38 -7.47 10.76 -10.89
CA LYS A 38 -6.58 11.90 -10.56
C LYS A 38 -5.68 11.61 -9.37
N GLN A 39 -6.20 10.93 -8.35
CA GLN A 39 -5.40 10.53 -7.19
C GLN A 39 -4.33 9.51 -7.59
N MET A 40 -4.64 8.59 -8.50
CA MET A 40 -3.69 7.61 -9.03
C MET A 40 -2.58 8.27 -9.86
N GLU A 41 -2.93 9.22 -10.74
CA GLU A 41 -1.98 9.94 -11.58
C GLU A 41 -1.00 10.78 -10.75
N SER A 42 -1.45 11.33 -9.63
CA SER A 42 -0.63 12.17 -8.74
C SER A 42 0.29 11.34 -7.83
N PHE A 43 0.06 10.02 -7.72
CA PHE A 43 0.74 9.18 -6.75
C PHE A 43 2.26 9.07 -7.00
N PRO A 44 2.75 8.83 -8.23
CA PRO A 44 4.17 8.86 -8.54
C PRO A 44 4.85 10.18 -8.15
N GLU A 45 4.17 11.32 -8.32
CA GLU A 45 4.70 12.64 -7.98
C GLU A 45 4.93 12.77 -6.48
N TYR A 46 3.97 12.34 -5.64
CA TYR A 46 4.15 12.34 -4.19
C TYR A 46 5.30 11.42 -3.77
N VAL A 47 5.41 10.25 -4.39
CA VAL A 47 6.48 9.29 -4.06
C VAL A 47 7.87 9.83 -4.42
N ALA A 48 7.99 10.61 -5.50
CA ALA A 48 9.23 11.27 -5.87
C ALA A 48 9.70 12.30 -4.82
N THR A 49 8.77 12.87 -4.03
CA THR A 49 9.11 13.81 -2.94
C THR A 49 9.54 13.14 -1.64
N LEU A 50 9.30 11.84 -1.47
CA LEU A 50 9.66 11.11 -0.25
C LEU A 50 11.19 10.98 -0.13
N SER A 51 11.68 11.11 1.10
CA SER A 51 13.05 10.74 1.44
C SER A 51 13.27 9.23 1.37
N ASP A 52 14.54 8.80 1.35
CA ASP A 52 14.89 7.37 1.38
C ASP A 52 14.29 6.66 2.59
N VAL A 53 14.28 7.31 3.76
CA VAL A 53 13.74 6.74 4.99
C VAL A 53 12.22 6.56 4.89
N GLU A 54 11.51 7.52 4.32
CA GLU A 54 10.05 7.44 4.12
C GLU A 54 9.70 6.35 3.11
N ARG A 55 10.44 6.22 2.01
CA ARG A 55 10.29 5.12 1.05
C ARG A 55 10.50 3.75 1.70
N VAL A 56 11.58 3.59 2.46
CA VAL A 56 11.84 2.33 3.21
C VAL A 56 10.71 2.02 4.18
N THR A 57 10.14 3.04 4.83
CA THR A 57 9.04 2.85 5.78
C THR A 57 7.74 2.47 5.07
N LEU A 58 7.47 3.04 3.91
CA LEU A 58 6.34 2.65 3.06
C LEU A 58 6.50 1.22 2.52
N SER A 59 7.69 0.83 2.05
CA SER A 59 7.98 -0.57 1.68
C SER A 59 7.77 -1.54 2.84
N ALA A 60 8.19 -1.16 4.05
CA ALA A 60 7.96 -1.98 5.25
C ALA A 60 6.46 -2.11 5.56
N ALA A 61 5.66 -1.05 5.39
CA ALA A 61 4.21 -1.10 5.52
C ALA A 61 3.59 -2.06 4.49
N SER A 62 4.05 -2.02 3.24
CA SER A 62 3.61 -2.95 2.19
C SER A 62 3.93 -4.40 2.54
N GLN A 63 5.12 -4.67 3.09
CA GLN A 63 5.47 -6.01 3.55
C GLN A 63 4.56 -6.46 4.71
N ARG A 64 4.28 -5.59 5.69
CA ARG A 64 3.34 -5.92 6.78
C ARG A 64 1.93 -6.24 6.25
N ALA A 65 1.47 -5.49 5.25
CA ALA A 65 0.19 -5.74 4.61
C ALA A 65 0.16 -7.09 3.88
N LEU A 66 1.23 -7.46 3.17
CA LEU A 66 1.40 -8.77 2.54
C LEU A 66 1.43 -9.89 3.58
N ASP A 67 2.22 -9.74 4.64
CA ASP A 67 2.33 -10.74 5.71
C ASP A 67 0.97 -10.99 6.38
N PHE A 68 0.20 -9.91 6.59
CA PHE A 68 -1.17 -10.01 7.09
C PHE A 68 -2.10 -10.69 6.08
N ALA A 69 -2.02 -10.32 4.80
CA ALA A 69 -2.85 -10.89 3.75
C ALA A 69 -2.59 -12.39 3.57
N LEU A 70 -1.33 -12.82 3.64
CA LEU A 70 -0.89 -14.19 3.36
C LEU A 70 -0.85 -15.09 4.61
N ARG A 71 -1.28 -14.59 5.77
CA ARG A 71 -1.32 -15.37 7.01
C ARG A 71 -2.25 -16.59 6.86
N PRO A 72 -1.96 -17.70 7.56
CA PRO A 72 -2.85 -18.87 7.57
C PRO A 72 -4.23 -18.52 8.15
N PRO A 73 -5.26 -19.36 7.90
CA PRO A 73 -6.56 -19.19 8.52
C PRO A 73 -6.44 -19.07 10.05
N ASP A 74 -7.22 -18.16 10.64
CA ASP A 74 -7.28 -18.04 12.09
C ASP A 74 -8.09 -19.19 12.74
N GLU A 75 -8.27 -19.12 14.07
CA GLU A 75 -9.00 -20.12 14.84
C GLU A 75 -10.48 -20.29 14.41
N TYR A 76 -11.03 -19.30 13.69
CA TYR A 76 -12.40 -19.33 13.14
C TYR A 76 -12.42 -19.71 11.64
N GLY A 77 -11.26 -20.01 11.05
CA GLY A 77 -11.11 -20.36 9.64
C GLY A 77 -11.09 -19.16 8.68
N TYR A 78 -11.03 -17.93 9.20
CA TYR A 78 -10.96 -16.74 8.36
C TYR A 78 -9.55 -16.56 7.78
N THR A 79 -9.47 -16.36 6.45
CA THR A 79 -8.22 -16.12 5.73
C THR A 79 -8.30 -14.80 4.96
N PRO A 80 -7.46 -13.80 5.27
CA PRO A 80 -7.43 -12.55 4.52
C PRO A 80 -7.03 -12.70 3.05
N ALA A 81 -6.24 -13.73 2.71
CA ALA A 81 -5.73 -13.96 1.35
C ALA A 81 -6.83 -14.09 0.30
N ALA A 82 -8.03 -14.55 0.69
CA ALA A 82 -9.18 -14.67 -0.21
C ALA A 82 -9.74 -13.31 -0.68
N LEU A 83 -9.28 -12.21 -0.08
CA LEU A 83 -9.76 -10.85 -0.35
C LEU A 83 -8.78 -10.02 -1.20
N LEU A 84 -7.57 -10.53 -1.44
CA LEU A 84 -6.55 -9.82 -2.22
C LEU A 84 -6.66 -10.22 -3.69
N SER A 85 -6.88 -9.25 -4.58
CA SER A 85 -6.79 -9.52 -6.03
C SER A 85 -5.34 -9.78 -6.44
N ASP A 86 -5.14 -10.48 -7.56
CA ASP A 86 -3.79 -10.72 -8.10
C ASP A 86 -3.07 -9.39 -8.42
N GLU A 87 -3.83 -8.38 -8.87
CA GLU A 87 -3.32 -7.05 -9.18
C GLU A 87 -2.89 -6.30 -7.91
N GLU A 88 -3.73 -6.29 -6.86
CA GLU A 88 -3.40 -5.66 -5.59
C GLU A 88 -2.17 -6.33 -4.95
N ARG A 89 -2.08 -7.66 -5.06
CA ARG A 89 -0.90 -8.40 -4.60
C ARG A 89 0.36 -7.97 -5.33
N HIS A 90 0.31 -7.92 -6.66
CA HIS A 90 1.46 -7.54 -7.46
C HIS A 90 1.93 -6.12 -7.11
N PHE A 91 1.01 -5.17 -6.98
CA PHE A 91 1.30 -3.81 -6.53
C PHE A 91 2.01 -3.79 -5.16
N LEU A 92 1.52 -4.56 -4.19
CA LEU A 92 2.13 -4.64 -2.87
C LEU A 92 3.54 -5.25 -2.91
N ASP A 93 3.76 -6.29 -3.72
CA ASP A 93 5.06 -6.93 -3.89
C ASP A 93 6.08 -5.96 -4.53
N GLU A 94 5.69 -5.20 -5.55
CA GLU A 94 6.55 -4.19 -6.19
C GLU A 94 6.86 -3.01 -5.27
N LEU A 95 5.90 -2.58 -4.45
CA LEU A 95 6.07 -1.50 -3.48
C LEU A 95 6.97 -1.96 -2.30
N ALA A 96 6.81 -3.19 -1.82
CA ALA A 96 7.63 -3.77 -0.76
C ALA A 96 9.09 -4.01 -1.21
N SER A 97 9.30 -4.46 -2.44
CA SER A 97 10.63 -4.63 -3.02
C SER A 97 11.30 -3.31 -3.43
N GLY A 98 10.51 -2.24 -3.55
CA GLY A 98 10.97 -0.93 -4.02
C GLY A 98 11.21 -0.86 -5.53
N GLU A 99 10.88 -1.91 -6.29
CA GLU A 99 10.94 -1.89 -7.75
C GLU A 99 10.00 -0.81 -8.32
N LEU A 100 8.84 -0.63 -7.71
CA LEU A 100 7.86 0.37 -8.15
C LEU A 100 8.43 1.80 -8.07
N TYR A 101 9.25 2.09 -7.06
CA TYR A 101 9.93 3.39 -6.96
C TYR A 101 10.91 3.62 -8.08
N LYS A 102 11.63 2.57 -8.51
CA LYS A 102 12.57 2.68 -9.63
C LYS A 102 11.84 2.98 -10.94
N GLN A 103 10.66 2.38 -11.14
CA GLN A 103 9.83 2.64 -12.33
C GLN A 103 9.32 4.08 -12.37
N TRP A 104 8.92 4.65 -11.23
CA TRP A 104 8.40 6.02 -11.16
C TRP A 104 9.46 7.11 -11.16
N MET A 105 10.70 6.78 -10.79
CA MET A 105 11.82 7.73 -10.78
C MET A 105 12.73 7.61 -12.01
N ALA A 106 12.46 6.67 -12.92
CA ALA A 106 13.16 6.50 -14.19
C ALA A 106 12.69 7.52 -15.24
#